data_AF-A0A354TQV9-F1
#
_entry.id   AF-A0A354TQV9-F1
#
_cell.length_a   1.000
_cell.length_b   1.000
_cell.length_c   1.000
_cell.angle_alpha   90.00
_cell.angle_beta   90.00
_cell.angle_gamma   90.00
#
_symmetry.space_group_name_H-M   'P 1'
#
loop_
_entity.id
_entity.type
_entity.pdbx_description
1 polymer ?
#
loop_
_entity_poly.entity_id
_entity_poly.type
_entity_poly.pdbx_seq_one_letter_code
_entity_poly.pdbx_strand_id
1 'polypeptide(L)'
;ESDGFEFYEVEGELAWGLNLDGEVSSNDFTHPDGTPGIDNEVYRAVGCVIGFRGPDGVEFIFQDKAILDEEYNRMMIELTEVDSLDNDDTVVVNMYRGMDRLLTNATGQEVMAGGTQRIDYRWGESLIRQFNARIVDGVLITEPMPEMVMPWQNLSVPSIHIFKDARFQLDLTSEGASGILAGYADVDSWYYQLIRNDSTHHLSNGQISGISLYKALRRLADAHPDPETGENTAISTSLDVKMAQVYIVHPDSKAGE
;
A
#
# COMPACT_ATOMS: atom_id res chain seq x y z
N GLU A 1 -23.68 8.91 19.48
CA GLU A 1 -24.29 7.84 20.30
C GLU A 1 -23.61 6.54 19.93
N SER A 2 -23.18 5.73 20.92
CA SER A 2 -22.63 4.39 20.63
C SER A 2 -23.73 3.56 19.96
N ASP A 3 -23.45 2.88 18.86
CA ASP A 3 -24.46 2.09 18.14
C ASP A 3 -24.88 0.80 18.87
N GLY A 4 -24.30 0.54 20.05
CA GLY A 4 -24.62 -0.59 20.90
C GLY A 4 -24.00 -1.91 20.45
N PHE A 5 -23.21 -1.89 19.37
CA PHE A 5 -22.48 -3.04 18.87
C PHE A 5 -21.03 -2.96 19.34
N GLU A 6 -20.57 -4.04 19.98
CA GLU A 6 -19.16 -4.20 20.31
C GLU A 6 -18.35 -4.37 19.02
N PHE A 7 -17.29 -3.57 18.85
CA PHE A 7 -16.35 -3.70 17.76
C PHE A 7 -15.10 -4.40 18.29
N TYR A 8 -14.80 -5.59 17.77
CA TYR A 8 -13.65 -6.37 18.21
C TYR A 8 -12.40 -5.95 17.44
N GLU A 9 -11.46 -5.37 18.17
CA GLU A 9 -10.12 -5.02 17.71
C GLU A 9 -9.16 -6.19 17.87
N VAL A 10 -7.99 -6.11 17.23
CA VAL A 10 -6.90 -7.03 17.53
C VAL A 10 -6.34 -6.73 18.93
N GLU A 11 -6.32 -7.75 19.79
CA GLU A 11 -5.72 -7.70 21.13
C GLU A 11 -4.30 -8.30 21.18
N GLY A 12 -3.85 -8.93 20.10
CA GLY A 12 -2.52 -9.53 20.01
C GLY A 12 -1.42 -8.47 19.92
N GLU A 13 -0.23 -8.83 20.42
CA GLU A 13 0.94 -7.93 20.46
C GLU A 13 1.71 -7.88 19.13
N LEU A 14 1.39 -8.73 18.16
CA LEU A 14 2.17 -8.89 16.93
C LEU A 14 1.49 -8.25 15.71
N ALA A 15 2.27 -7.50 14.92
CA ALA A 15 1.87 -7.02 13.59
C ALA A 15 3.09 -6.88 12.67
N TRP A 16 2.84 -6.94 11.36
CA TRP A 16 3.81 -6.55 10.35
C TRP A 16 3.77 -5.03 10.17
N GLY A 17 4.89 -4.40 9.80
CA GLY A 17 4.94 -2.97 9.55
C GLY A 17 6.31 -2.37 9.85
N LEU A 18 6.33 -1.04 10.02
CA LEU A 18 7.52 -0.27 10.38
C LEU A 18 7.25 0.53 11.65
N ASN A 19 8.34 0.95 12.28
CA ASN A 19 8.31 2.05 13.24
C ASN A 19 8.31 3.38 12.46
N LEU A 20 7.13 3.99 12.34
CA LEU A 20 6.87 5.17 11.53
C LEU A 20 7.20 6.46 12.29
N ASP A 21 6.90 6.51 13.59
CA ASP A 21 7.07 7.71 14.43
C ASP A 21 8.45 7.80 15.13
N GLY A 22 9.20 6.70 15.13
CA GLY A 22 10.54 6.59 15.72
C GLY A 22 10.53 6.26 17.21
N GLU A 23 9.38 5.99 17.81
CA GLU A 23 9.20 5.77 19.25
C GLU A 23 8.73 4.33 19.54
N VAL A 24 8.77 3.94 20.82
CA VAL A 24 8.18 2.67 21.28
C VAL A 24 7.17 3.00 22.37
N SER A 25 5.90 2.89 22.03
CA SER A 25 4.75 3.20 22.86
C SER A 25 4.02 1.93 23.35
N SER A 26 3.07 2.10 24.27
CA SER A 26 2.26 0.98 24.76
C SER A 26 1.23 0.47 23.75
N ASN A 27 0.92 1.26 22.73
CA ASN A 27 -0.04 0.87 21.70
C ASN A 27 0.66 0.13 20.55
N ASP A 28 1.97 0.24 20.42
CA ASP A 28 2.67 -0.31 19.27
C ASP A 28 2.71 -1.84 19.33
N PHE A 29 2.77 -2.43 18.15
CA PHE A 29 2.98 -3.86 18.01
C PHE A 29 4.48 -4.19 18.08
N THR A 30 4.76 -5.47 18.25
CA THR A 30 6.08 -6.07 18.05
C THR A 30 6.05 -6.85 16.73
N HIS A 31 7.05 -6.63 15.88
CA HIS A 31 7.21 -7.41 14.67
C HIS A 31 7.45 -8.89 15.02
N PRO A 32 7.03 -9.87 14.19
CA PRO A 32 7.28 -11.29 14.47
C PRO A 32 8.76 -11.68 14.65
N ASP A 33 9.71 -10.87 14.17
CA ASP A 33 11.15 -11.06 14.42
C ASP A 33 11.65 -10.49 15.76
N GLY A 34 10.78 -9.84 16.53
CA GLY A 34 11.08 -9.21 17.82
C GLY A 34 11.36 -7.71 17.76
N THR A 35 11.32 -7.07 16.58
CA THR A 35 11.50 -5.61 16.46
C THR A 35 10.32 -4.86 17.12
N PRO A 36 10.55 -3.98 18.11
CA PRO A 36 9.48 -3.25 18.78
C PRO A 36 9.07 -1.97 18.03
N GLY A 37 7.92 -1.42 18.38
CA GLY A 37 7.47 -0.10 17.91
C GLY A 37 6.82 -0.14 16.53
N ILE A 38 6.10 -1.21 16.19
CA ILE A 38 5.45 -1.33 14.89
C ILE A 38 4.10 -0.61 14.90
N ASP A 39 3.97 0.37 14.00
CA ASP A 39 2.75 1.15 13.77
C ASP A 39 1.88 0.46 12.72
N ASN A 40 0.72 -0.08 13.12
CA ASN A 40 -0.25 -0.68 12.20
C ASN A 40 -1.68 -0.69 12.78
N GLU A 41 -2.22 0.49 13.04
CA GLU A 41 -3.56 0.65 13.59
C GLU A 41 -4.67 0.22 12.61
N VAL A 42 -4.42 0.21 11.29
CA VAL A 42 -5.32 -0.45 10.34
C VAL A 42 -5.46 -1.94 10.66
N TYR A 43 -4.35 -2.65 10.94
CA TYR A 43 -4.41 -4.04 11.35
C TYR A 43 -5.23 -4.22 12.64
N ARG A 44 -5.10 -3.29 13.61
CA ARG A 44 -5.94 -3.31 14.82
C ARG A 44 -7.43 -3.26 14.49
N ALA A 45 -7.81 -2.41 13.52
CA ALA A 45 -9.19 -2.25 13.09
C ALA A 45 -9.72 -3.46 12.30
N VAL A 46 -8.92 -4.02 11.38
CA VAL A 46 -9.43 -5.01 10.41
C VAL A 46 -9.09 -6.47 10.75
N GLY A 47 -8.09 -6.71 11.60
CA GLY A 47 -7.51 -8.05 11.79
C GLY A 47 -8.47 -9.09 12.40
N CYS A 48 -9.51 -8.65 13.11
CA CYS A 48 -10.57 -9.52 13.64
C CYS A 48 -11.75 -9.73 12.66
N VAL A 49 -11.81 -9.00 11.55
CA VAL A 49 -12.88 -9.08 10.56
C VAL A 49 -12.54 -10.14 9.50
N ILE A 50 -13.37 -11.18 9.38
CA ILE A 50 -13.06 -12.36 8.54
C ILE A 50 -12.77 -12.01 7.08
N GLY A 51 -13.41 -10.97 6.54
CA GLY A 51 -13.21 -10.53 5.16
C GLY A 51 -11.78 -10.14 4.83
N PHE A 52 -11.02 -9.59 5.78
CA PHE A 52 -9.63 -9.17 5.58
C PHE A 52 -8.60 -10.26 5.89
N ARG A 53 -9.03 -11.39 6.47
CA ARG A 53 -8.12 -12.44 6.94
C ARG A 53 -7.81 -13.43 5.83
N GLY A 54 -6.56 -13.42 5.35
CA GLY A 54 -6.08 -14.43 4.41
C GLY A 54 -6.01 -15.85 5.01
N PRO A 55 -6.02 -16.90 4.17
CA PRO A 55 -6.15 -16.84 2.71
C PRO A 55 -7.60 -16.81 2.21
N ASP A 56 -8.59 -17.03 3.10
CA ASP A 56 -9.98 -17.27 2.71
C ASP A 56 -10.88 -16.02 2.76
N GLY A 57 -10.35 -14.91 3.28
CA GLY A 57 -11.07 -13.63 3.38
C GLY A 57 -11.44 -13.07 2.01
N VAL A 58 -12.66 -12.55 1.90
CA VAL A 58 -13.18 -12.01 0.65
C VAL A 58 -12.33 -10.85 0.11
N GLU A 59 -11.87 -9.95 0.98
CA GLU A 59 -11.00 -8.84 0.59
C GLU A 59 -9.62 -9.34 0.22
N PHE A 60 -9.05 -10.26 0.99
CA PHE A 60 -7.76 -10.87 0.65
C PHE A 60 -7.77 -11.41 -0.78
N ILE A 61 -8.78 -12.18 -1.14
CA ILE A 61 -8.89 -12.80 -2.47
C ILE A 61 -9.12 -11.76 -3.58
N PHE A 62 -10.06 -10.82 -3.40
CA PHE A 62 -10.40 -9.88 -4.46
C PHE A 62 -9.34 -8.80 -4.67
N GLN A 63 -8.75 -8.28 -3.59
CA GLN A 63 -7.69 -7.28 -3.70
C GLN A 63 -6.45 -7.87 -4.37
N ASP A 64 -6.01 -9.08 -3.99
CA ASP A 64 -4.89 -9.77 -4.64
C ASP A 64 -5.14 -10.03 -6.12
N LYS A 65 -6.36 -10.45 -6.46
CA LYS A 65 -6.76 -10.67 -7.86
C LYS A 65 -6.78 -9.38 -8.66
N ALA A 66 -7.25 -8.28 -8.07
CA ALA A 66 -7.34 -6.99 -8.74
C ALA A 66 -5.96 -6.44 -9.13
N ILE A 67 -4.91 -6.71 -8.34
CA ILE A 67 -3.52 -6.34 -8.69
C ILE A 67 -3.13 -6.93 -10.06
N LEU A 68 -3.47 -8.20 -10.30
CA LEU A 68 -3.18 -8.89 -11.56
C LEU A 68 -4.10 -8.43 -12.70
N ASP A 69 -5.40 -8.34 -12.45
CA ASP A 69 -6.40 -8.15 -13.50
C ASP A 69 -6.51 -6.68 -13.96
N GLU A 70 -6.48 -5.73 -13.03
CA GLU A 70 -6.95 -4.35 -13.29
C GLU A 70 -5.84 -3.38 -13.71
N GLU A 71 -5.77 -3.02 -15.01
CA GLU A 71 -4.75 -2.12 -15.60
C GLU A 71 -4.65 -0.78 -14.88
N TYR A 72 -5.72 -0.38 -14.22
CA TYR A 72 -5.75 0.81 -13.39
C TYR A 72 -4.77 0.77 -12.20
N ASN A 73 -4.55 -0.39 -11.58
CA ASN A 73 -3.79 -0.54 -10.33
C ASN A 73 -2.28 -0.60 -10.54
N ARG A 74 -1.81 -0.56 -11.80
CA ARG A 74 -0.40 -0.77 -12.14
C ARG A 74 0.45 0.34 -11.55
N MET A 75 1.28 -0.01 -10.58
CA MET A 75 2.33 0.87 -10.07
C MET A 75 3.69 0.34 -10.47
N MET A 76 4.58 1.25 -10.82
CA MET A 76 5.97 0.95 -11.16
C MET A 76 6.89 1.79 -10.30
N ILE A 77 8.04 1.23 -9.97
CA ILE A 77 9.16 1.93 -9.35
C ILE A 77 10.37 1.81 -10.29
N GLU A 78 11.02 2.94 -10.57
CA GLU A 78 12.29 3.03 -11.29
C GLU A 78 13.35 3.60 -10.36
N LEU A 79 14.47 2.88 -10.21
CA LEU A 79 15.62 3.34 -9.45
C LEU A 79 16.61 4.02 -10.41
N THR A 80 17.03 5.22 -10.06
CA THR A 80 17.99 6.06 -10.81
C THR A 80 19.10 6.53 -9.88
N GLU A 81 20.22 6.98 -10.46
CA GLU A 81 21.45 7.31 -9.70
C GLU A 81 21.97 6.12 -8.87
N VAL A 82 21.80 4.88 -9.36
CA VAL A 82 22.24 3.66 -8.66
C VAL A 82 23.68 3.31 -9.02
N ASP A 83 24.56 3.33 -8.03
CA ASP A 83 25.94 2.84 -8.10
C ASP A 83 26.03 1.35 -7.74
N SER A 84 25.19 0.86 -6.82
CA SER A 84 25.20 -0.55 -6.41
C SER A 84 23.86 -1.03 -5.82
N LEU A 85 23.44 -2.25 -6.17
CA LEU A 85 22.24 -2.88 -5.62
C LEU A 85 22.47 -3.58 -4.27
N ASP A 86 23.71 -3.60 -3.77
CA ASP A 86 24.04 -4.15 -2.45
C ASP A 86 24.10 -3.03 -1.40
N ASN A 87 24.85 -1.97 -1.67
CA ASN A 87 25.00 -0.82 -0.79
C ASN A 87 25.13 0.46 -1.62
N ASP A 88 24.29 1.45 -1.34
CA ASP A 88 24.24 2.74 -2.03
C ASP A 88 23.64 3.81 -1.11
N ASP A 89 24.41 4.87 -0.84
CA ASP A 89 23.99 5.94 0.07
C ASP A 89 22.98 6.91 -0.56
N THR A 90 22.83 6.92 -1.90
CA THR A 90 21.97 7.88 -2.59
C THR A 90 21.34 7.26 -3.83
N VAL A 91 20.07 6.89 -3.70
CA VAL A 91 19.24 6.39 -4.80
C VAL A 91 18.05 7.32 -4.99
N VAL A 92 17.71 7.62 -6.23
CA VAL A 92 16.48 8.33 -6.57
C VAL A 92 15.45 7.33 -7.05
N VAL A 93 14.30 7.31 -6.37
CA VAL A 93 13.17 6.45 -6.69
C VAL A 93 12.12 7.26 -7.42
N ASN A 94 11.72 6.80 -8.60
CA ASN A 94 10.63 7.38 -9.37
C ASN A 94 9.46 6.40 -9.40
N MET A 95 8.27 6.87 -9.02
CA MET A 95 7.05 6.09 -9.01
C MET A 95 6.13 6.53 -10.13
N TYR A 96 5.56 5.56 -10.84
CA TYR A 96 4.69 5.78 -12.00
C TYR A 96 3.46 4.88 -11.95
N ARG A 97 2.44 5.25 -12.72
CA ARG A 97 1.40 4.32 -13.15
C ARG A 97 1.79 3.66 -14.48
N GLY A 98 1.66 2.34 -14.55
CA GLY A 98 1.84 1.56 -15.79
C GLY A 98 0.56 1.47 -16.61
N MET A 99 0.69 1.21 -17.92
CA MET A 99 -0.47 1.06 -18.83
C MET A 99 -0.69 -0.37 -19.33
N ASP A 100 0.24 -1.29 -19.06
CA ASP A 100 0.25 -2.59 -19.72
C ASP A 100 -0.16 -3.71 -18.75
N ARG A 101 -0.61 -4.84 -19.31
CA ARG A 101 -0.85 -6.05 -18.54
C ARG A 101 0.45 -6.63 -18.02
N LEU A 102 0.38 -7.27 -16.86
CA LEU A 102 1.52 -7.99 -16.31
C LEU A 102 1.84 -9.22 -17.18
N LEU A 103 3.12 -9.46 -17.43
CA LEU A 103 3.57 -10.72 -18.01
C LEU A 103 3.36 -11.82 -16.98
N THR A 104 2.65 -12.88 -17.35
CA THR A 104 2.36 -14.00 -16.45
C THR A 104 2.87 -15.31 -17.01
N ASN A 105 3.04 -16.28 -16.12
CA ASN A 105 3.37 -17.66 -16.48
C ASN A 105 2.24 -18.33 -17.27
N ALA A 106 2.44 -19.58 -17.68
CA ALA A 106 1.47 -20.31 -18.50
C ALA A 106 0.11 -20.55 -17.80
N THR A 107 0.02 -20.46 -16.46
CA THR A 107 -1.24 -20.58 -15.72
C THR A 107 -1.95 -19.24 -15.58
N GLY A 108 -1.26 -18.12 -15.83
CA GLY A 108 -1.76 -16.77 -15.60
C GLY A 108 -1.79 -16.37 -14.13
N GLN A 109 -1.25 -17.18 -13.22
CA GLN A 109 -1.37 -16.98 -11.77
C GLN A 109 -0.15 -16.32 -11.15
N GLU A 110 1.02 -16.40 -11.80
CA GLU A 110 2.25 -15.80 -11.31
C GLU A 110 2.75 -14.75 -12.28
N VAL A 111 3.12 -13.59 -11.75
CA VAL A 111 3.78 -12.51 -12.50
C VAL A 111 5.23 -12.89 -12.75
N MET A 112 5.69 -12.72 -13.98
CA MET A 112 7.06 -13.01 -14.38
C MET A 112 7.86 -11.72 -14.58
N ALA A 113 9.15 -11.81 -14.25
CA ALA A 113 10.14 -10.79 -14.61
C ALA A 113 10.35 -10.68 -16.12
N GLY A 114 10.89 -9.55 -16.57
CA GLY A 114 11.23 -9.29 -17.98
C GLY A 114 10.06 -8.82 -18.84
N GLY A 115 8.90 -8.52 -18.23
CA GLY A 115 7.79 -7.85 -18.90
C GLY A 115 8.17 -6.45 -19.39
N THR A 116 7.29 -5.83 -20.18
CA THR A 116 7.44 -4.42 -20.59
C THR A 116 6.26 -3.61 -20.09
N GLN A 117 6.52 -2.40 -19.60
CA GLN A 117 5.49 -1.48 -19.13
C GLN A 117 5.76 -0.06 -19.64
N ARG A 118 4.75 0.55 -20.23
CA ARG A 118 4.74 1.97 -20.62
C ARG A 118 4.20 2.82 -19.48
N ILE A 119 4.82 3.98 -19.28
CA ILE A 119 4.36 4.96 -18.29
C ILE A 119 3.08 5.66 -18.79
N ASP A 120 2.07 5.75 -17.93
CA ASP A 120 0.85 6.51 -18.17
C ASP A 120 1.05 8.01 -17.91
N TYR A 121 1.68 8.73 -18.84
CA TYR A 121 1.81 10.20 -18.74
C TYR A 121 0.50 10.95 -19.01
N ARG A 122 -0.52 10.31 -19.59
CA ARG A 122 -1.75 10.99 -19.96
C ARG A 122 -2.75 11.07 -18.81
N TRP A 123 -2.91 9.97 -18.08
CA TRP A 123 -3.88 9.86 -16.98
C TRP A 123 -3.22 9.53 -15.64
N GLY A 124 -1.94 9.17 -15.64
CA GLY A 124 -1.15 8.89 -14.44
C GLY A 124 -0.24 10.03 -14.00
N GLU A 125 -0.20 11.18 -14.70
CA GLU A 125 0.71 12.29 -14.39
C GLU A 125 0.61 12.76 -12.93
N SER A 126 -0.61 12.88 -12.39
CA SER A 126 -0.82 13.28 -10.99
C SER A 126 -0.37 12.24 -9.96
N LEU A 127 -0.07 11.02 -10.39
CA LEU A 127 0.39 9.91 -9.55
C LEU A 127 1.92 9.79 -9.53
N ILE A 128 2.62 10.53 -10.39
CA ILE A 128 4.08 10.48 -10.47
C ILE A 128 4.67 11.07 -9.20
N ARG A 129 5.61 10.36 -8.59
CA ARG A 129 6.35 10.79 -7.40
C ARG A 129 7.83 10.52 -7.57
N GLN A 130 8.66 11.39 -6.99
CA GLN A 130 10.10 11.20 -6.90
C GLN A 130 10.52 11.42 -5.46
N PHE A 131 11.38 10.54 -4.94
CA PHE A 131 11.84 10.59 -3.56
C PHE A 131 13.22 9.94 -3.43
N ASN A 132 13.91 10.29 -2.36
CA ASN A 132 15.23 9.77 -2.07
C ASN A 132 15.14 8.45 -1.29
N ALA A 133 16.13 7.60 -1.51
CA ALA A 133 16.31 6.35 -0.82
C ALA A 133 17.79 6.04 -0.67
N ARG A 134 18.08 4.97 0.06
CA ARG A 134 19.38 4.31 0.10
C ARG A 134 19.18 2.81 -0.02
N ILE A 135 20.23 2.10 -0.39
CA ILE A 135 20.28 0.63 -0.37
C ILE A 135 21.28 0.22 0.70
N VAL A 136 20.87 -0.65 1.61
CA VAL A 136 21.74 -1.21 2.66
C VAL A 136 21.58 -2.72 2.65
N ASP A 137 22.68 -3.44 2.42
CA ASP A 137 22.72 -4.90 2.33
C ASP A 137 21.62 -5.51 1.43
N GLY A 138 21.38 -4.91 0.26
CA GLY A 138 20.39 -5.35 -0.72
C GLY A 138 18.96 -4.86 -0.45
N VAL A 139 18.74 -4.09 0.61
CA VAL A 139 17.43 -3.56 1.00
C VAL A 139 17.30 -2.10 0.60
N LEU A 140 16.37 -1.78 -0.30
CA LEU A 140 15.96 -0.40 -0.59
C LEU A 140 15.17 0.16 0.58
N ILE A 141 15.62 1.27 1.15
CA ILE A 141 14.97 1.99 2.25
C ILE A 141 14.73 3.42 1.81
N THR A 142 13.46 3.84 1.78
CA THR A 142 13.09 5.16 1.26
C THR A 142 12.90 6.18 2.38
N GLU A 143 13.21 7.44 2.10
CA GLU A 143 12.76 8.55 2.93
C GLU A 143 11.22 8.63 2.92
N PRO A 144 10.59 9.21 3.98
CA PRO A 144 9.15 9.38 4.01
C PRO A 144 8.66 10.27 2.87
N MET A 145 7.75 9.72 2.05
CA MET A 145 7.07 10.48 1.02
C MET A 145 5.88 11.22 1.62
N PRO A 146 5.83 12.57 1.57
CA PRO A 146 4.76 13.34 2.21
C PRO A 146 3.35 12.93 1.77
N GLU A 147 3.21 12.53 0.49
CA GLU A 147 1.97 12.01 -0.03
C GLU A 147 2.20 11.07 -1.22
N MET A 148 1.77 9.82 -1.07
CA MET A 148 1.65 8.84 -2.13
C MET A 148 0.18 8.65 -2.49
N VAL A 149 -0.15 8.71 -3.78
CA VAL A 149 -1.49 8.38 -4.29
C VAL A 149 -1.41 7.06 -5.03
N MET A 150 -1.96 6.02 -4.44
CA MET A 150 -2.05 4.69 -5.04
C MET A 150 -3.34 4.59 -5.86
N PRO A 151 -3.27 4.39 -7.19
CA PRO A 151 -4.45 4.10 -7.98
C PRO A 151 -4.98 2.72 -7.61
N TRP A 152 -6.29 2.61 -7.43
CA TRP A 152 -6.90 1.35 -7.07
C TRP A 152 -8.24 1.14 -7.78
N GLN A 153 -8.54 -0.09 -8.12
CA GLN A 153 -9.72 -0.51 -8.83
C GLN A 153 -9.97 -1.94 -8.43
N ASN A 154 -11.19 -2.19 -7.97
CA ASN A 154 -11.72 -3.53 -7.79
C ASN A 154 -13.13 -3.53 -8.39
N LEU A 155 -13.53 -4.67 -8.96
CA LEU A 155 -14.83 -4.85 -9.63
C LEU A 155 -15.13 -3.75 -10.68
N SER A 156 -14.11 -3.31 -11.42
CA SER A 156 -14.21 -2.25 -12.44
C SER A 156 -14.65 -0.87 -11.92
N VAL A 157 -14.51 -0.60 -10.61
CA VAL A 157 -14.77 0.71 -10.01
C VAL A 157 -13.45 1.35 -9.59
N PRO A 158 -12.99 2.41 -10.28
CA PRO A 158 -11.75 3.09 -9.92
C PRO A 158 -11.92 4.02 -8.72
N SER A 159 -10.87 4.07 -7.91
CA SER A 159 -10.69 4.87 -6.70
C SER A 159 -9.19 5.09 -6.44
N ILE A 160 -8.85 5.66 -5.29
CA ILE A 160 -7.47 5.89 -4.87
C ILE A 160 -7.31 5.59 -3.38
N HIS A 161 -6.11 5.24 -2.97
CA HIS A 161 -5.66 5.33 -1.59
C HIS A 161 -4.62 6.44 -1.46
N ILE A 162 -4.75 7.27 -0.44
CA ILE A 162 -3.76 8.29 -0.11
C ILE A 162 -2.99 7.80 1.11
N PHE A 163 -1.67 7.75 1.01
CA PHE A 163 -0.77 7.48 2.11
C PHE A 163 0.07 8.72 2.38
N LYS A 164 0.19 9.10 3.65
CA LYS A 164 1.07 10.14 4.14
C LYS A 164 2.31 9.49 4.74
N ASP A 165 3.46 10.15 4.57
CA ASP A 165 4.78 9.69 5.00
C ASP A 165 5.06 8.23 4.62
N ALA A 166 4.65 7.85 3.40
CA ALA A 166 4.80 6.50 2.88
C ALA A 166 6.27 6.13 2.71
N ARG A 167 6.63 4.91 3.10
CA ARG A 167 7.99 4.36 3.06
C ARG A 167 7.96 2.96 2.48
N PHE A 168 8.93 2.66 1.63
CA PHE A 168 9.19 1.30 1.18
C PHE A 168 10.44 0.77 1.88
N GLN A 169 10.37 -0.50 2.30
CA GLN A 169 11.51 -1.31 2.68
C GLN A 169 11.45 -2.60 1.86
N LEU A 170 12.30 -2.71 0.84
CA LEU A 170 12.20 -3.77 -0.17
C LEU A 170 13.54 -4.48 -0.36
N ASP A 171 13.56 -5.79 -0.16
CA ASP A 171 14.64 -6.66 -0.60
C ASP A 171 14.69 -6.68 -2.13
N LEU A 172 15.83 -6.29 -2.70
CA LEU A 172 16.03 -6.22 -4.13
C LEU A 172 16.65 -7.52 -4.67
N THR A 173 16.18 -7.95 -5.84
CA THR A 173 16.77 -9.05 -6.61
C THR A 173 16.87 -8.66 -8.07
N SER A 174 17.58 -9.45 -8.88
CA SER A 174 17.62 -9.22 -10.33
C SER A 174 16.27 -9.45 -11.03
N GLU A 175 15.31 -10.12 -10.38
CA GLU A 175 14.02 -10.49 -10.98
C GLU A 175 12.84 -9.71 -10.38
N GLY A 176 13.05 -8.94 -9.32
CA GLY A 176 11.97 -8.26 -8.63
C GLY A 176 12.37 -7.68 -7.28
N ALA A 177 11.38 -7.27 -6.50
CA ALA A 177 11.55 -6.76 -5.16
C ALA A 177 10.43 -7.26 -4.25
N SER A 178 10.73 -7.52 -2.98
CA SER A 178 9.74 -7.93 -1.99
C SER A 178 9.95 -7.24 -0.66
N GLY A 179 8.88 -6.98 0.08
CA GLY A 179 8.99 -6.37 1.40
C GLY A 179 7.72 -5.67 1.79
N ILE A 180 7.84 -4.45 2.31
CA ILE A 180 6.71 -3.70 2.86
C ILE A 180 6.64 -2.27 2.34
N LEU A 181 5.41 -1.83 2.13
CA LEU A 181 5.02 -0.43 2.09
C LEU A 181 4.36 -0.12 3.43
N ALA A 182 4.84 0.87 4.16
CA ALA A 182 4.19 1.35 5.37
C ALA A 182 4.07 2.87 5.37
N GLY A 183 3.13 3.40 6.15
CA GLY A 183 2.86 4.83 6.26
C GLY A 183 1.51 5.07 6.91
N TYR A 184 0.99 6.29 6.82
CA TYR A 184 -0.31 6.65 7.38
C TYR A 184 -1.34 6.78 6.27
N ALA A 185 -2.27 5.82 6.16
CA ALA A 185 -3.36 5.89 5.20
C ALA A 185 -4.38 6.95 5.62
N ASP A 186 -4.77 7.82 4.69
CA ASP A 186 -5.89 8.75 4.90
C ASP A 186 -7.19 7.95 5.11
N VAL A 187 -7.81 8.12 6.27
CA VAL A 187 -8.96 7.31 6.72
C VAL A 187 -10.13 7.41 5.74
N ASP A 188 -10.38 8.60 5.20
CA ASP A 188 -11.51 8.84 4.32
C ASP A 188 -11.31 8.20 2.96
N SER A 189 -10.13 8.32 2.35
CA SER A 189 -9.80 7.66 1.08
C SER A 189 -9.81 6.13 1.23
N TRP A 190 -9.26 5.62 2.33
CA TRP A 190 -9.25 4.18 2.64
C TRP A 190 -10.67 3.64 2.76
N TYR A 191 -11.52 4.29 3.55
CA TYR A 191 -12.91 3.87 3.74
C TYR A 191 -13.73 4.03 2.46
N TYR A 192 -13.53 5.13 1.74
CA TYR A 192 -14.24 5.42 0.52
C TYR A 192 -13.94 4.38 -0.56
N GLN A 193 -12.68 3.98 -0.71
CA GLN A 193 -12.29 2.92 -1.64
C GLN A 193 -13.03 1.63 -1.32
N LEU A 194 -13.03 1.18 -0.05
CA LEU A 194 -13.69 -0.07 0.36
C LEU A 194 -15.18 -0.06 0.02
N ILE A 195 -15.90 0.98 0.46
CA ILE A 195 -17.37 1.04 0.28
C ILE A 195 -17.78 1.31 -1.17
N ARG A 196 -16.93 1.96 -1.96
CA ARG A 196 -17.23 2.26 -3.36
C ARG A 196 -16.90 1.09 -4.28
N ASN A 197 -15.79 0.39 -4.03
CA ASN A 197 -15.35 -0.70 -4.89
C ASN A 197 -16.14 -1.99 -4.62
N ASP A 198 -16.53 -2.23 -3.35
CA ASP A 198 -17.21 -3.47 -3.00
C ASP A 198 -18.72 -3.31 -2.97
N SER A 199 -19.42 -4.28 -3.59
CA SER A 199 -20.87 -4.35 -3.47
C SER A 199 -21.27 -4.77 -2.06
N THR A 200 -22.45 -4.35 -1.60
CA THR A 200 -22.97 -4.66 -0.25
C THR A 200 -22.98 -6.15 0.10
N HIS A 201 -23.17 -7.02 -0.89
CA HIS A 201 -23.08 -8.47 -0.71
C HIS A 201 -21.64 -8.97 -0.41
N HIS A 202 -20.61 -8.37 -1.01
CA HIS A 202 -19.21 -8.72 -0.72
C HIS A 202 -18.85 -8.35 0.72
N LEU A 203 -19.18 -7.13 1.13
CA LEU A 203 -19.01 -6.68 2.52
C LEU A 203 -19.74 -7.61 3.50
N SER A 204 -20.98 -8.01 3.19
CA SER A 204 -21.75 -8.94 4.02
C SER A 204 -21.09 -10.32 4.13
N ASN A 205 -20.53 -10.86 3.04
CA ASN A 205 -19.85 -12.16 3.05
C ASN A 205 -18.54 -12.12 3.87
N GLY A 206 -17.86 -10.97 3.86
CA GLY A 206 -16.69 -10.71 4.69
C GLY A 206 -16.98 -10.31 6.13
N GLN A 207 -18.27 -10.24 6.52
CA GLN A 207 -18.71 -9.68 7.81
C GLN A 207 -18.17 -8.27 8.08
N ILE A 208 -18.02 -7.46 7.03
CA ILE A 208 -17.49 -6.11 7.08
C ILE A 208 -18.65 -5.15 7.33
N SER A 209 -18.83 -4.72 8.58
CA SER A 209 -19.73 -3.62 8.90
C SER A 209 -19.07 -2.30 8.53
N GLY A 210 -19.37 -1.76 7.34
CA GLY A 210 -18.76 -0.51 6.86
C GLY A 210 -18.86 0.65 7.85
N ILE A 211 -20.04 0.90 8.41
CA ILE A 211 -20.24 2.03 9.35
C ILE A 211 -19.46 1.81 10.65
N SER A 212 -19.48 0.61 11.22
CA SER A 212 -18.76 0.31 12.46
C SER A 212 -17.25 0.39 12.23
N LEU A 213 -16.77 -0.11 11.07
CA LEU A 213 -15.38 -0.03 10.67
C LEU A 213 -14.93 1.43 10.50
N TYR A 214 -15.72 2.29 9.86
CA TYR A 214 -15.37 3.71 9.71
C TYR A 214 -15.18 4.41 11.06
N LYS A 215 -16.08 4.14 12.02
CA LYS A 215 -15.95 4.68 13.39
C LYS A 215 -14.68 4.16 14.08
N ALA A 216 -14.36 2.88 13.90
CA ALA A 216 -13.14 2.29 14.45
C ALA A 216 -11.89 2.92 13.84
N LEU A 217 -11.81 3.06 12.51
CA LEU A 217 -10.71 3.72 11.81
C LEU A 217 -10.51 5.16 12.27
N ARG A 218 -11.59 5.94 12.41
CA ARG A 218 -11.53 7.32 12.91
C ARG A 218 -11.03 7.38 14.36
N ARG A 219 -11.44 6.45 15.22
CA ARG A 219 -10.99 6.38 16.62
C ARG A 219 -9.52 5.96 16.73
N LEU A 220 -9.07 5.07 15.84
CA LEU A 220 -7.71 4.52 15.82
C LEU A 220 -6.73 5.36 14.97
N ALA A 221 -7.20 6.42 14.30
CA ALA A 221 -6.34 7.34 13.59
C ALA A 221 -5.31 7.94 14.55
N ASP A 222 -4.04 7.85 14.17
CA ASP A 222 -2.88 8.07 15.03
C ASP A 222 -1.94 9.15 14.50
N ALA A 223 -2.17 9.66 13.28
CA ALA A 223 -1.34 10.71 12.69
C ALA A 223 -2.10 11.76 11.87
N HIS A 224 -1.35 12.80 11.50
CA HIS A 224 -1.80 13.94 10.68
C HIS A 224 -3.09 14.60 11.24
N PRO A 225 -3.00 15.30 12.38
CA PRO A 225 -4.15 15.97 12.99
C PRO A 225 -4.67 17.09 12.08
N ASP A 226 -5.99 17.16 11.95
CA ASP A 226 -6.66 18.27 11.30
C ASP A 226 -6.34 19.58 12.05
N PRO A 227 -5.93 20.66 11.37
CA PRO A 227 -5.51 21.89 12.01
C PRO A 227 -6.66 22.65 12.71
N GLU A 228 -7.92 22.39 12.38
CA GLU A 228 -9.09 23.02 12.99
C GLU A 228 -9.62 22.21 14.18
N THR A 229 -9.71 20.88 14.05
CA THR A 229 -10.30 20.00 15.09
C THR A 229 -9.26 19.37 16.02
N GLY A 230 -8.02 19.22 15.55
CA GLY A 230 -6.95 18.48 16.23
C GLY A 230 -7.11 16.96 16.17
N GLU A 231 -8.13 16.43 15.50
CA GLU A 231 -8.36 14.99 15.35
C GLU A 231 -7.44 14.42 14.26
N ASN A 232 -6.81 13.27 14.52
CA ASN A 232 -6.00 12.57 13.53
C ASN A 232 -6.85 12.16 12.31
N THR A 233 -6.30 12.38 11.12
CA THR A 233 -6.97 12.10 9.84
C THR A 233 -6.39 10.90 9.10
N ALA A 234 -5.20 10.46 9.51
CA ALA A 234 -4.53 9.31 8.93
C ALA A 234 -4.27 8.22 9.99
N ILE A 235 -4.22 6.98 9.54
CA ILE A 235 -4.07 5.78 10.37
C ILE A 235 -2.87 4.96 9.88
N SER A 236 -1.99 4.56 10.79
CA SER A 236 -0.81 3.75 10.46
C SER A 236 -1.22 2.41 9.84
N THR A 237 -0.46 2.01 8.82
CA THR A 237 -0.74 0.79 8.07
C THR A 237 0.51 0.25 7.41
N SER A 238 0.45 -1.03 7.04
CA SER A 238 1.45 -1.69 6.21
C SER A 238 0.81 -2.62 5.19
N LEU A 239 1.40 -2.72 4.00
CA LEU A 239 1.06 -3.65 2.94
C LEU A 239 2.27 -4.54 2.59
N ASP A 240 2.04 -5.83 2.37
CA ASP A 240 3.02 -6.72 1.71
C ASP A 240 3.16 -6.29 0.24
N VAL A 241 4.41 -6.13 -0.19
CA VAL A 241 4.75 -5.71 -1.54
C VAL A 241 5.54 -6.82 -2.22
N LYS A 242 5.05 -7.24 -3.40
CA LYS A 242 5.75 -8.14 -4.32
C LYS A 242 5.77 -7.52 -5.71
N MET A 243 6.96 -7.27 -6.22
CA MET A 243 7.20 -6.64 -7.50
C MET A 243 7.99 -7.57 -8.42
N ALA A 244 7.70 -7.52 -9.72
CA ALA A 244 8.49 -8.18 -10.75
C ALA A 244 9.24 -7.14 -11.58
N GLN A 245 10.47 -7.46 -11.98
CA GLN A 245 11.28 -6.60 -12.83
C GLN A 245 10.61 -6.45 -14.21
N VAL A 246 10.54 -5.20 -14.69
CA VAL A 246 10.03 -4.87 -16.03
C VAL A 246 10.96 -3.90 -16.75
N TYR A 247 10.92 -3.92 -18.08
CA TYR A 247 11.49 -2.87 -18.90
C TYR A 247 10.51 -1.69 -18.97
N ILE A 248 10.93 -0.54 -18.44
CA ILE A 248 10.13 0.69 -18.43
C ILE A 248 10.33 1.45 -19.73
N VAL A 249 9.23 1.73 -20.43
CA VAL A 249 9.22 2.51 -21.67
C VAL A 249 8.80 3.94 -21.36
N HIS A 250 9.78 4.83 -21.39
CA HIS A 250 9.57 6.27 -21.46
C HIS A 250 9.12 6.62 -22.88
N PRO A 251 7.96 7.26 -23.10
CA PRO A 251 7.57 7.71 -24.43
C PRO A 251 8.61 8.71 -24.94
N ASP A 252 9.02 8.55 -26.20
CA ASP A 252 9.93 9.49 -26.84
C ASP A 252 9.37 10.91 -26.71
N SER A 253 10.17 11.83 -26.19
CA SER A 253 9.82 13.25 -26.00
C SER A 253 9.57 14.03 -27.31
N LYS A 254 9.35 13.33 -28.43
CA LYS A 254 9.10 13.90 -29.77
C LYS A 254 8.19 13.01 -30.62
N ALA A 255 6.91 12.95 -30.29
CA ALA A 255 5.87 12.57 -31.25
C ALA A 255 4.54 13.24 -30.85
N GLY A 256 4.42 14.54 -31.11
CA GLY A 256 3.23 15.31 -30.81
C GLY A 256 3.33 16.80 -31.17
N GLU A 257 3.77 17.10 -32.39
CA GLU A 257 3.20 18.22 -33.18
C GLU A 257 2.17 17.64 -34.15
#